data_AF-A0A662HMY3-F1
#
_entry.id   AF-A0A662HMY3-F1
#
_cell.length_a   1.000
_cell.length_b   1.000
_cell.length_c   1.000
_cell.angle_alpha   90.00
_cell.angle_beta   90.00
_cell.angle_gamma   90.00
#
_symmetry.space_group_name_H-M   'P 1'
#
loop_
_entity.id
_entity.type
_entity.pdbx_description
1 polymer ?
#
loop_
_entity_poly.entity_id
_entity_poly.type
_entity_poly.pdbx_seq_one_letter_code
_entity_poly.pdbx_strand_id
1 'polypeptide(L)' 'MYRVSIFGLGYVGTVFAACLASRGIKVIGVDVVEEKVKTINSGKAPFYELGLSELIEKSVKQGFLEATTDYIKAVTST' A
#
# COMPACT_ATOMS: atom_id res chain seq x y z
N MET A 1 -18.45 -3.03 2.97
CA MET A 1 -17.18 -3.27 2.25
C MET A 1 -16.06 -2.73 3.12
N TYR A 2 -15.05 -3.54 3.45
CA TYR A 2 -14.02 -3.16 4.43
C TYR A 2 -12.92 -2.31 3.78
N ARG A 3 -12.42 -1.32 4.54
CA ARG A 3 -11.22 -0.54 4.21
C ARG A 3 -10.23 -0.68 5.37
N VAL A 4 -8.94 -0.71 5.06
CA VAL A 4 -7.90 -0.92 6.08
C VAL A 4 -6.78 0.08 5.87
N SER A 5 -6.42 0.80 6.94
CA SER A 5 -5.19 1.57 6.97
C SER A 5 -4.06 0.76 7.58
N ILE A 6 -2.89 0.80 6.94
CA ILE A 6 -1.66 0.16 7.45
C ILE A 6 -0.62 1.25 7.70
N PHE A 7 -0.21 1.38 8.95
CA PHE A 7 0.79 2.36 9.38
C PHE A 7 2.18 1.73 9.42
N GLY A 8 3.07 2.27 8.61
CA GLY A 8 4.42 1.78 8.34
C GLY A 8 4.46 0.91 7.08
N LEU A 9 5.21 1.36 6.07
CA LEU A 9 5.48 0.63 4.82
C LEU A 9 6.93 0.15 4.81
N GLY A 10 7.33 -0.48 5.91
CA GLY A 10 8.50 -1.35 5.96
C GLY A 10 8.21 -2.70 5.31
N TYR A 11 9.04 -3.71 5.61
CA TYR A 11 8.87 -5.05 5.07
C TYR A 11 7.48 -5.64 5.38
N VAL A 12 7.13 -5.73 6.66
CA VAL A 12 5.87 -6.33 7.13
C VAL A 12 4.65 -5.59 6.59
N GLY A 13 4.63 -4.27 6.73
CA GLY A 13 3.48 -3.47 6.33
C GLY A 13 3.25 -3.47 4.83
N THR A 14 4.30 -3.39 4.02
CA THR A 14 4.18 -3.40 2.55
C THR A 14 3.70 -4.75 2.04
N VAL A 15 4.27 -5.86 2.52
CA VAL A 15 3.84 -7.21 2.12
C VAL A 15 2.39 -7.44 2.54
N PHE A 16 2.02 -7.09 3.77
CA PHE A 16 0.66 -7.25 4.25
C PHE A 16 -0.35 -6.39 3.48
N ALA A 17 0.00 -5.14 3.17
CA ALA A 17 -0.81 -4.24 2.35
C ALA A 17 -1.07 -4.83 0.96
N ALA A 18 -0.03 -5.34 0.29
CA ALA A 18 -0.14 -5.98 -1.01
C ALA A 18 -1.00 -7.26 -0.94
N CYS A 19 -0.83 -8.10 0.09
CA CYS A 19 -1.65 -9.30 0.29
C CYS A 19 -3.13 -8.98 0.49
N LEU A 20 -3.49 -7.99 1.30
CA LEU A 20 -4.89 -7.58 1.48
C LEU A 20 -5.47 -6.97 0.19
N ALA A 21 -4.72 -6.08 -0.46
CA ALA A 21 -5.16 -5.40 -1.67
C ALA A 21 -5.37 -6.37 -2.85
N SER A 22 -4.49 -7.36 -3.01
CA SER A 22 -4.64 -8.41 -4.03
C SER A 22 -5.89 -9.29 -3.85
N ARG A 23 -6.50 -9.26 -2.66
CA ARG A 23 -7.76 -9.95 -2.33
C ARG A 23 -8.99 -9.03 -2.46
N GLY A 24 -8.81 -7.83 -3.02
CA GLY A 24 -9.90 -6.88 -3.28
C GLY A 24 -10.30 -6.03 -2.07
N ILE A 25 -9.51 -6.02 -0.99
CA ILE A 25 -9.71 -5.12 0.15
C ILE A 25 -9.08 -3.77 -0.19
N LYS A 26 -9.78 -2.66 0.04
CA LYS A 26 -9.18 -1.33 -0.15
C LYS A 26 -8.21 -1.04 0.99
N VAL A 27 -6.95 -0.79 0.64
CA VAL A 27 -5.86 -0.53 1.58
C VAL A 27 -5.30 0.87 1.35
N ILE A 28 -5.15 1.63 2.44
CA ILE A 28 -4.40 2.88 2.47
C ILE A 28 -3.13 2.64 3.30
N GLY A 29 -1.99 2.55 2.64
CA GLY A 29 -0.69 2.50 3.27
C GLY A 29 -0.24 3.88 3.74
N VAL A 30 0.30 3.98 4.95
CA VAL A 30 0.84 5.22 5.51
C VAL A 30 2.31 5.02 5.85
N ASP A 31 3.19 5.88 5.36
CA ASP A 31 4.60 5.92 5.78
C ASP A 31 5.05 7.38 5.78
N VAL A 32 6.04 7.71 6.62
CA VAL A 32 6.62 9.06 6.71
C VAL A 32 7.63 9.33 5.59
N VAL A 33 8.15 8.28 4.95
CA VAL A 33 9.13 8.37 3.87
C VAL A 33 8.42 8.53 2.53
N GLU A 34 8.41 9.78 2.04
CA GLU A 34 7.77 10.19 0.78
C GLU A 34 8.20 9.34 -0.44
N GLU A 35 9.47 8.91 -0.49
CA GLU A 35 9.99 8.07 -1.57
C GLU A 35 9.29 6.71 -1.63
N LYS A 36 9.04 6.08 -0.47
CA LYS A 36 8.32 4.79 -0.42
C LYS A 36 6.88 4.96 -0.89
N VAL A 37 6.23 6.04 -0.46
CA VAL A 37 4.86 6.39 -0.87
C VAL A 37 4.78 6.54 -2.39
N LYS A 38 5.69 7.32 -2.99
CA LYS A 38 5.76 7.48 -4.46
C LYS A 38 6.05 6.16 -5.18
N THR A 39 6.97 5.36 -4.65
CA THR A 39 7.35 4.06 -5.23
C THR A 39 6.15 3.12 -5.27
N ILE A 40 5.43 2.97 -4.16
CA ILE A 40 4.23 2.14 -4.08
C ILE A 40 3.14 2.67 -5.00
N ASN A 41 2.85 3.97 -4.98
CA ASN A 41 1.84 4.57 -5.86
C ASN A 41 2.20 4.47 -7.36
N SER A 42 3.48 4.29 -7.70
CA SER A 42 3.92 3.99 -9.07
C SER A 42 3.79 2.52 -9.48
N GLY A 43 3.25 1.67 -8.59
CA GLY A 43 3.10 0.24 -8.82
C GLY A 43 4.36 -0.58 -8.55
N LYS A 44 5.33 -0.04 -7.78
CA LYS A 44 6.62 -0.71 -7.53
C LYS A 44 6.81 -1.01 -6.05
N ALA A 45 7.56 -2.08 -5.75
CA ALA A 45 7.97 -2.36 -4.37
C ALA A 45 9.14 -1.44 -3.94
N PRO A 46 9.14 -0.93 -2.69
CA PRO A 46 10.23 -0.11 -2.15
C PRO A 46 11.48 -0.92 -1.77
N PHE A 47 11.41 -2.25 -1.85
CA PHE A 47 12.52 -3.18 -1.62
C PHE A 47 12.30 -4.46 -2.45
N TYR A 48 13.35 -5.28 -2.58
CA TYR A 48 13.25 -6.57 -3.26
C TYR A 48 12.58 -7.62 -2.37
N GLU A 49 11.49 -8.19 -2.87
CA GLU A 49 10.83 -9.39 -2.36
C GLU A 49 10.19 -10.10 -3.55
N LEU A 50 10.27 -11.43 -3.59
CA LEU A 50 9.87 -12.19 -4.76
C LEU A 50 8.37 -12.04 -5.02
N GLY A 51 8.00 -11.53 -6.19
CA GLY A 51 6.59 -11.34 -6.59
C GLY A 51 5.89 -10.10 -5.99
N LEU A 52 6.53 -9.36 -5.09
CA LEU A 52 5.89 -8.21 -4.44
C LEU A 52 5.57 -7.07 -5.41
N SER A 53 6.49 -6.74 -6.33
CA SER A 53 6.26 -5.67 -7.31
C SER A 53 5.05 -5.96 -8.21
N GLU A 54 4.87 -7.20 -8.64
CA GLU A 54 3.71 -7.59 -9.47
C GLU A 54 2.39 -7.46 -8.70
N LEU A 55 2.38 -7.87 -7.41
CA LEU A 55 1.21 -7.72 -6.55
C LEU A 55 0.86 -6.24 -6.32
N ILE A 56 1.85 -5.38 -6.07
CA ILE A 56 1.64 -3.94 -5.89
C ILE A 56 1.16 -3.31 -7.19
N GLU A 57 1.81 -3.58 -8.32
CA GLU A 57 1.44 -3.05 -9.63
C GLU A 57 -0.03 -3.35 -9.95
N LYS A 58 -0.44 -4.60 -9.80
CA LYS A 58 -1.83 -5.04 -10.05
C LYS A 58 -2.80 -4.35 -9.08
N SER A 59 -2.47 -4.31 -7.79
CA SER A 59 -3.35 -3.75 -6.76
C SER A 59 -3.54 -2.25 -6.91
N VAL A 60 -2.50 -1.51 -7.26
CA VAL A 60 -2.54 -0.06 -7.53
C VAL A 60 -3.34 0.20 -8.80
N LYS A 61 -3.08 -0.52 -9.90
CA LYS A 61 -3.85 -0.41 -11.15
C LYS A 61 -5.35 -0.69 -10.95
N GLN A 62 -5.68 -1.62 -10.07
CA GLN A 62 -7.07 -1.96 -9.73
C GLN A 62 -7.72 -1.00 -8.71
N GLY A 63 -6.95 -0.07 -8.13
CA GLY A 63 -7.44 0.88 -7.13
C GLY A 63 -7.70 0.27 -5.75
N PHE A 64 -7.08 -0.88 -5.45
CA PHE A 64 -7.15 -1.54 -4.13
C PHE A 64 -6.02 -1.13 -3.19
N LEU A 65 -4.93 -0.55 -3.70
CA LEU A 65 -3.82 -0.05 -2.89
C LEU A 65 -3.49 1.40 -3.27
N GLU A 66 -3.47 2.28 -2.28
CA GLU A 66 -2.83 3.60 -2.35
C GLU A 66 -1.91 3.79 -1.14
N ALA A 67 -0.90 4.65 -1.28
CA ALA A 67 -0.02 5.06 -0.19
C ALA A 67 -0.08 6.58 0.01
N THR A 68 0.12 7.04 1.25
CA THR A 68 0.12 8.47 1.60
C THR A 68 1.03 8.76 2.79
N THR A 69 1.48 10.02 2.90
CA THR A 69 2.07 10.58 4.12
C THR A 69 1.02 11.22 5.04
N ASP A 70 -0.21 11.42 4.56
CA ASP A 70 -1.32 12.02 5.31
C ASP A 70 -2.06 10.95 6.13
N TYR A 71 -1.66 10.84 7.40
CA TYR A 71 -2.31 9.92 8.33
C TYR A 71 -3.75 10.33 8.68
N ILE A 72 -4.10 11.62 8.63
CA ILE A 72 -5.46 12.09 8.93
C ILE A 72 -6.41 11.61 7.83
N LYS A 73 -6.00 11.75 6.55
CA LYS A 73 -6.72 11.17 5.41
C LYS A 73 -6.92 9.67 5.61
N ALA A 74 -5.87 8.95 6.00
CA ALA A 74 -5.95 7.49 6.19
C ALA A 74 -6.97 7.09 7.27
N VAL A 75 -6.91 7.72 8.46
CA VAL A 75 -7.84 7.45 9.57
C VAL A 75 -9.28 7.79 9.20
N THR A 76 -9.52 8.89 8.49
CA THR A 76 -10.89 9.33 8.14
C THR A 76 -11.49 8.61 6.94
N SER A 77 -10.66 7.96 6.12
CA SER A 77 -11.08 7.28 4.89
C SER A 77 -11.31 5.77 5.06
N THR A 78 -11.06 5.21 6.25
CA THR A 78 -11.23 3.79 6.58
C THR A 78 -12.18 3.57 7.75
#